data_AF-A0A8B8AKW2-F1
#
_entry.id   AF-A0A8B8AKW2-F1
#
_cell.length_a   1.000
_cell.length_b   1.000
_cell.length_c   1.000
_cell.angle_alpha   90.00
_cell.angle_beta   90.00
_cell.angle_gamma   90.00
#
_symmetry.space_group_name_H-M   'P 1'
#
loop_
_entity.id
_entity.type
_entity.pdbx_description
1 polymer ?
#
loop_
_entity_poly.entity_id
_entity_poly.type
_entity_poly.pdbx_seq_one_letter_code
_entity_poly.pdbx_strand_id
1 'polypeptide(L)'
;MSKDPMTNYPLQGKVRSFIMCCLCGKRRVVYCKEPLSRQQITDIEEVQDSLFYTCGSTLFPTGHRYHETIVVKYGLECTAEMETTYYAGITTKFQPVCFFCGNTEVNSTSQTVQDLRKNYSIVRPICRQCMSNGIQPKVRIALKLNKK
;
A
#
# COMPACT_ATOMS: atom_id res chain seq x y z
N MET A 1 -34.64 -6.19 -1.02
CA MET A 1 -33.33 -6.86 -1.12
C MET A 1 -32.33 -5.83 -1.64
N SER A 2 -31.55 -5.28 -0.73
CA SER A 2 -30.62 -4.17 -0.94
C SER A 2 -29.51 -4.58 -1.91
N LYS A 3 -29.37 -3.84 -3.01
CA LYS A 3 -28.18 -3.91 -3.86
C LYS A 3 -27.04 -3.27 -3.07
N ASP A 4 -26.03 -4.05 -2.68
CA ASP A 4 -24.77 -3.52 -2.13
C ASP A 4 -24.17 -2.51 -3.11
N PRO A 5 -24.07 -1.22 -2.79
CA PRO A 5 -23.63 -0.21 -3.77
C PRO A 5 -22.11 -0.09 -3.91
N MET A 6 -21.29 -0.89 -3.22
CA MET A 6 -19.85 -0.60 -3.06
C MET A 6 -18.88 -1.55 -3.76
N THR A 7 -19.34 -2.50 -4.56
CA THR A 7 -18.45 -3.54 -5.10
C THR A 7 -17.51 -3.08 -6.21
N ASN A 8 -17.66 -1.87 -6.76
CA ASN A 8 -16.80 -1.37 -7.84
C ASN A 8 -16.73 0.17 -7.88
N TYR A 9 -16.18 0.81 -6.86
CA TYR A 9 -15.62 2.14 -7.09
C TYR A 9 -14.23 1.96 -7.68
N PRO A 10 -13.99 2.24 -8.98
CA PRO A 10 -12.63 2.29 -9.47
C PRO A 10 -11.90 3.35 -8.63
N LEU A 11 -10.73 2.98 -8.10
CA LEU A 11 -9.84 3.91 -7.40
C LEU A 11 -9.32 4.93 -8.43
N GLN A 12 -10.15 5.92 -8.79
CA GLN A 12 -9.87 6.96 -9.78
C GLN A 12 -8.97 8.08 -9.21
N GLY A 13 -8.36 7.85 -8.04
CA GLY A 13 -7.50 8.81 -7.35
C GLY A 13 -6.02 8.52 -7.54
N LYS A 14 -5.19 9.55 -7.35
CA LYS A 14 -3.74 9.36 -7.22
C LYS A 14 -3.42 8.95 -5.79
N VAL A 15 -2.28 8.28 -5.60
CA VAL A 15 -1.74 7.99 -4.27
C VAL A 15 -1.39 9.31 -3.58
N ARG A 16 -2.03 9.60 -2.44
CA ARG A 16 -1.83 10.85 -1.71
C ARG A 16 -1.23 10.67 -0.33
N SER A 17 -1.64 9.62 0.39
CA SER A 17 -1.15 9.30 1.73
C SER A 17 -1.27 7.78 2.00
N PHE A 18 -1.08 7.37 3.24
CA PHE A 18 -1.45 6.05 3.74
C PHE A 18 -2.12 6.18 5.12
N ILE A 19 -2.83 5.14 5.53
CA ILE A 19 -3.32 4.95 6.90
C ILE A 19 -2.83 3.61 7.45
N MET A 20 -2.56 3.53 8.75
CA MET A 20 -2.15 2.30 9.40
C MET A 20 -3.37 1.44 9.80
N CYS A 21 -3.39 0.17 9.40
CA CYS A 21 -4.36 -0.78 9.93
C CYS A 21 -4.00 -1.18 11.37
N CYS A 22 -4.93 -1.04 12.30
CA CYS A 22 -4.72 -1.37 13.71
C CYS A 22 -4.57 -2.88 13.97
N LEU A 23 -5.14 -3.74 13.11
CA LEU A 23 -5.09 -5.20 13.29
C LEU A 23 -3.83 -5.84 12.74
N CYS A 24 -3.37 -5.44 11.55
CA CYS A 24 -2.21 -6.08 10.90
C CYS A 24 -0.98 -5.18 10.79
N GLY A 25 -1.08 -3.90 11.18
CA GLY A 25 0.02 -2.94 11.10
C GLY A 25 0.44 -2.55 9.68
N LYS A 26 -0.28 -3.00 8.63
CA LYS A 26 0.03 -2.63 7.24
C LYS A 26 -0.46 -1.23 6.93
N ARG A 27 0.35 -0.50 6.16
CA ARG A 27 -0.03 0.80 5.57
C ARG A 27 -0.97 0.55 4.39
N ARG A 28 -2.19 1.06 4.44
CA ARG A 28 -3.15 1.02 3.32
C ARG A 28 -3.18 2.35 2.61
N VAL A 29 -3.19 2.29 1.29
CA VAL A 29 -2.99 3.47 0.45
C VAL A 29 -4.24 4.34 0.46
N VAL A 30 -4.06 5.63 0.73
CA VAL A 30 -5.10 6.64 0.62
C VAL A 30 -5.03 7.28 -0.76
N TYR A 31 -6.13 7.21 -1.48
CA TYR A 31 -6.33 7.75 -2.80
C TYR A 31 -7.21 9.00 -2.74
N CYS A 32 -6.81 10.03 -3.49
CA CYS A 32 -7.63 11.19 -3.76
C CYS A 32 -7.23 11.77 -5.12
N LYS A 33 -8.22 12.25 -5.88
CA LYS A 33 -8.01 12.84 -7.21
C LYS A 33 -7.08 14.05 -7.10
N GLU A 34 -7.37 14.94 -6.16
CA GLU A 34 -6.62 16.17 -5.92
C GLU A 34 -5.54 16.00 -4.84
N PRO A 35 -4.52 16.87 -4.77
CA PRO A 35 -3.62 16.93 -3.63
C PRO A 35 -4.41 17.20 -2.34
N LEU A 36 -4.01 16.56 -1.24
CA LEU A 36 -4.65 16.78 0.05
C LEU A 36 -4.29 18.16 0.60
N SER A 37 -5.28 18.89 1.09
CA SER A 37 -5.07 20.10 1.88
C SER A 37 -4.54 19.77 3.28
N ARG A 38 -4.02 20.76 4.00
CA ARG A 38 -3.58 20.57 5.39
C ARG A 38 -4.70 20.04 6.29
N GLN A 39 -5.90 20.62 6.18
CA GLN A 39 -7.05 20.16 6.94
C GLN A 39 -7.41 18.70 6.61
N GLN A 40 -7.36 18.30 5.33
CA GLN A 40 -7.62 16.91 4.95
C GLN A 40 -6.58 15.94 5.51
N ILE A 41 -5.32 16.38 5.64
CA ILE A 41 -4.27 15.57 6.28
C ILE A 41 -4.59 15.39 7.77
N THR A 42 -4.91 16.48 8.47
CA THR A 42 -5.32 16.45 9.89
C THR A 42 -6.55 15.56 10.10
N ASP A 43 -7.58 15.69 9.27
CA ASP A 43 -8.79 14.86 9.36
C ASP A 43 -8.47 13.35 9.14
N ILE A 44 -7.47 13.00 8.32
CA ILE A 44 -7.01 11.60 8.15
C ILE A 44 -6.22 11.12 9.38
N GLU A 45 -5.38 11.99 9.96
CA GLU A 45 -4.61 11.69 11.17
C GLU A 45 -5.57 11.44 12.36
N GLU A 46 -6.61 12.26 12.49
CA GLU A 46 -7.67 12.06 13.49
C GLU A 46 -8.38 10.72 13.30
N VAL A 47 -8.69 10.28 12.07
CA VAL A 47 -9.24 8.94 11.81
C VAL A 47 -8.27 7.85 12.27
N GLN A 48 -6.97 8.03 12.05
CA GLN A 48 -5.96 7.08 12.50
C GLN A 48 -5.93 6.96 14.02
N ASP A 49 -6.08 8.07 14.73
CA ASP A 49 -6.02 8.12 16.19
C ASP A 49 -7.33 7.70 16.87
N SER A 50 -8.48 7.95 16.23
CA SER A 50 -9.80 7.80 16.86
C SER A 50 -10.62 6.59 16.44
N LEU A 51 -10.41 6.03 15.23
CA LEU A 51 -11.36 5.10 14.62
C LEU A 51 -10.85 3.66 14.40
N PHE A 52 -9.67 3.30 14.92
CA PHE A 52 -9.08 1.97 14.78
C PHE A 52 -9.25 1.40 13.35
N TYR A 53 -8.76 2.12 12.33
CA TYR A 53 -8.92 1.70 10.95
C TYR A 53 -8.53 0.24 10.72
N THR A 54 -9.41 -0.52 10.07
CA THR A 54 -9.18 -1.91 9.64
C THR A 54 -9.11 -1.99 8.12
N CYS A 55 -8.32 -2.95 7.59
CA CYS A 55 -8.19 -3.12 6.15
C CYS A 55 -9.57 -3.25 5.48
N GLY A 56 -9.77 -2.53 4.37
CA GLY A 56 -11.00 -2.60 3.58
C GLY A 56 -12.13 -1.71 4.07
N SER A 57 -12.06 -1.17 5.29
CA SER A 57 -13.06 -0.22 5.82
C SER A 57 -12.96 1.14 5.13
N THR A 58 -14.06 1.90 5.12
CA THR A 58 -14.02 3.29 4.64
C THR A 58 -13.32 4.18 5.67
N LEU A 59 -12.58 5.19 5.23
CA LEU A 59 -11.92 6.15 6.15
C LEU A 59 -12.92 7.03 6.89
N PHE A 60 -13.93 7.51 6.16
CA PHE A 60 -14.95 8.39 6.69
C PHE A 60 -16.33 7.71 6.59
N PRO A 61 -17.23 7.93 7.56
CA PRO A 61 -18.56 7.34 7.54
C PRO A 61 -19.39 7.89 6.39
N THR A 62 -20.42 7.13 5.98
CA THR A 62 -21.39 7.58 4.97
C THR A 62 -22.03 8.91 5.40
N GLY A 63 -22.17 9.85 4.47
CA GLY A 63 -22.65 11.20 4.74
C GLY A 63 -21.54 12.20 5.09
N HIS A 64 -20.32 11.74 5.42
CA HIS A 64 -19.18 12.64 5.56
C HIS A 64 -18.74 13.20 4.20
N ARG A 65 -18.36 14.49 4.15
CA ARG A 65 -17.96 15.20 2.91
C ARG A 65 -16.81 14.53 2.14
N TYR A 66 -15.99 13.72 2.81
CA TYR A 66 -14.84 13.03 2.21
C TYR A 66 -15.06 11.55 1.90
N HIS A 67 -16.25 11.00 2.22
CA HIS A 67 -16.56 9.57 2.09
C HIS A 67 -16.21 8.99 0.71
N GLU A 68 -16.49 9.74 -0.36
CA GLU A 68 -16.27 9.29 -1.75
C GLU A 68 -15.01 9.87 -2.41
N THR A 69 -14.37 10.88 -1.78
CA THR A 69 -13.27 11.63 -2.40
C THR A 69 -11.90 11.29 -1.83
N ILE A 70 -11.84 10.90 -0.55
CA ILE A 70 -10.63 10.42 0.12
C ILE A 70 -10.89 8.99 0.55
N VAL A 71 -10.35 8.04 -0.23
CA VAL A 71 -10.73 6.63 -0.12
C VAL A 71 -9.52 5.74 0.03
N VAL A 72 -9.74 4.58 0.64
CA VAL A 72 -8.81 3.44 0.63
C VAL A 72 -9.41 2.34 -0.24
N LYS A 73 -8.60 1.33 -0.57
CA LYS A 73 -9.12 0.17 -1.29
C LYS A 73 -10.15 -0.59 -0.42
N TYR A 74 -11.39 -0.66 -0.90
CA TYR A 74 -12.47 -1.40 -0.27
C TYR A 74 -12.27 -2.92 -0.34
N GLY A 75 -12.83 -3.67 0.62
CA GLY A 75 -12.81 -5.13 0.63
C GLY A 75 -11.41 -5.76 0.73
N LEU A 76 -10.42 -4.99 1.19
CA LEU A 76 -9.05 -5.46 1.36
C LEU A 76 -8.91 -6.17 2.71
N GLU A 77 -8.38 -7.40 2.71
CA GLU A 77 -8.19 -8.16 3.94
C GLU A 77 -6.83 -7.89 4.60
N CYS A 78 -6.72 -8.15 5.91
CA CYS A 78 -5.46 -8.05 6.64
C CYS A 78 -4.39 -9.04 6.14
N THR A 79 -4.80 -10.17 5.59
CA THR A 79 -3.94 -11.19 4.98
C THR A 79 -3.34 -10.72 3.65
N ALA A 80 -3.99 -9.78 2.97
CA ALA A 80 -3.54 -9.27 1.68
C ALA A 80 -2.16 -8.60 1.77
N GLU A 81 -1.38 -8.78 0.72
CA GLU A 81 -0.11 -8.08 0.49
C GLU A 81 -0.30 -6.55 0.50
N MET A 82 0.81 -5.81 0.56
CA MET A 82 0.82 -4.37 0.34
C MET A 82 0.34 -4.03 -1.07
N GLU A 83 -0.42 -2.95 -1.23
CA GLU A 83 -0.84 -2.50 -2.55
C GLU A 83 0.37 -2.12 -3.42
N THR A 84 0.41 -2.58 -4.67
CA THR A 84 1.53 -2.28 -5.59
C THR A 84 1.71 -0.78 -5.85
N THR A 85 0.63 -0.01 -5.76
CA THR A 85 0.61 1.45 -5.91
C THR A 85 1.28 2.17 -4.74
N TYR A 86 1.39 1.56 -3.55
CA TYR A 86 2.19 2.09 -2.44
C TYR A 86 3.61 2.39 -2.91
N TYR A 87 4.17 1.47 -3.71
CA TYR A 87 5.53 1.52 -4.21
C TYR A 87 5.73 2.47 -5.39
N ALA A 88 4.65 2.94 -6.02
CA ALA A 88 4.75 3.99 -7.04
C ALA A 88 5.08 5.36 -6.41
N GLY A 89 4.79 5.56 -5.12
CA GLY A 89 5.05 6.80 -4.39
C GLY A 89 6.33 6.83 -3.55
N ILE A 90 7.12 5.75 -3.54
CA ILE A 90 8.30 5.62 -2.65
C ILE A 90 9.39 6.66 -2.91
N THR A 91 9.53 7.13 -4.15
CA THR A 91 10.61 8.05 -4.52
C THR A 91 10.46 9.45 -3.94
N THR A 92 9.30 9.81 -3.37
CA THR A 92 9.05 11.18 -2.87
C THR A 92 8.26 11.26 -1.57
N LYS A 93 7.51 10.22 -1.17
CA LYS A 93 6.57 10.33 -0.04
C LYS A 93 6.64 9.20 0.98
N PHE A 94 6.92 7.98 0.56
CA PHE A 94 6.80 6.81 1.43
C PHE A 94 8.11 6.06 1.58
N GLN A 95 8.44 5.68 2.81
CA GLN A 95 9.55 4.76 3.05
C GLN A 95 9.24 3.36 2.49
N PRO A 96 10.25 2.64 1.99
CA PRO A 96 10.06 1.27 1.54
C PRO A 96 9.73 0.36 2.73
N VAL A 97 8.76 -0.52 2.53
CA VAL A 97 8.35 -1.55 3.50
C VAL A 97 8.27 -2.90 2.82
N CYS A 98 8.33 -3.99 3.59
CA CYS A 98 8.15 -5.33 3.07
C CYS A 98 6.80 -5.46 2.38
N PHE A 99 6.83 -5.93 1.14
CA PHE A 99 5.66 -6.10 0.29
C PHE A 99 4.59 -7.05 0.85
N PHE A 100 4.99 -7.99 1.71
CA PHE A 100 4.09 -9.01 2.22
C PHE A 100 3.50 -8.63 3.59
N CYS A 101 4.34 -8.13 4.50
CA CYS A 101 3.94 -7.88 5.89
C CYS A 101 3.93 -6.40 6.30
N GLY A 102 4.44 -5.48 5.47
CA GLY A 102 4.49 -4.05 5.79
C GLY A 102 5.60 -3.64 6.77
N ASN A 103 6.47 -4.56 7.20
CA ASN A 103 7.61 -4.26 8.07
C ASN A 103 8.58 -3.25 7.40
N THR A 104 9.00 -2.22 8.14
CA THR A 104 9.95 -1.19 7.70
C THR A 104 11.38 -1.71 7.56
N GLU A 105 11.74 -2.78 8.26
CA GLU A 105 13.07 -3.41 8.18
C GLU A 105 13.18 -4.32 6.95
N VAL A 106 13.46 -3.70 5.81
CA VAL A 106 13.62 -4.41 4.53
C VAL A 106 15.06 -4.94 4.37
N ASN A 107 15.18 -6.18 3.90
CA ASN A 107 16.44 -6.89 3.67
C ASN A 107 17.05 -6.56 2.30
N SER A 108 17.22 -5.27 2.03
CA SER A 108 17.61 -4.73 0.71
C SER A 108 19.04 -5.09 0.28
N THR A 109 19.88 -5.55 1.21
CA THR A 109 21.30 -5.89 1.00
C THR A 109 21.55 -7.39 0.85
N SER A 110 20.52 -8.24 1.00
CA SER A 110 20.70 -9.69 0.82
C SER A 110 21.16 -10.03 -0.59
N GLN A 111 22.03 -11.04 -0.70
CA GLN A 111 22.58 -11.49 -1.98
C GLN A 111 21.45 -11.84 -2.97
N THR A 112 20.42 -12.55 -2.51
CA THR A 112 19.22 -12.86 -3.30
C THR A 112 18.56 -11.62 -3.89
N VAL A 113 18.34 -10.56 -3.08
CA VAL A 113 17.74 -9.31 -3.58
C VAL A 113 18.65 -8.60 -4.57
N GLN A 114 19.97 -8.58 -4.31
CA GLN A 114 20.93 -7.96 -5.23
C GLN A 114 21.00 -8.70 -6.57
N ASP A 115 20.95 -10.03 -6.56
CA ASP A 115 20.97 -10.83 -7.79
C ASP A 115 19.68 -10.66 -8.60
N LEU A 116 18.53 -10.53 -7.95
CA LEU A 116 17.29 -10.19 -8.65
C LEU A 116 17.37 -8.80 -9.28
N ARG A 117 17.96 -7.80 -8.62
CA ARG A 117 18.09 -6.44 -9.16
C ARG A 117 18.97 -6.37 -10.42
N LYS A 118 19.87 -7.34 -10.63
CA LYS A 118 20.65 -7.46 -11.87
C LYS A 118 19.81 -7.90 -13.06
N ASN A 119 18.69 -8.58 -12.82
CA ASN A 119 17.89 -9.25 -13.84
C ASN A 119 16.49 -8.66 -14.01
N TYR A 120 16.02 -7.84 -13.07
CA TYR A 120 14.67 -7.29 -13.05
C TYR A 120 14.68 -5.80 -12.71
N SER A 121 13.92 -4.99 -13.45
CA SER A 121 13.84 -3.56 -13.17
C SER A 121 13.02 -3.22 -11.93
N ILE A 122 12.12 -4.12 -11.51
CA ILE A 122 11.34 -3.98 -10.29
C ILE A 122 11.58 -5.20 -9.41
N VAL A 123 12.17 -4.97 -8.24
CA VAL A 123 12.27 -5.95 -7.14
C VAL A 123 11.58 -5.35 -5.93
N ARG A 124 10.45 -5.92 -5.51
CA ARG A 124 9.70 -5.43 -4.36
C ARG A 124 10.48 -5.69 -3.06
N PRO A 125 10.55 -4.72 -2.13
CA PRO A 125 11.23 -4.92 -0.87
C PRO A 125 10.61 -6.07 -0.07
N ILE A 126 11.46 -6.81 0.63
CA ILE A 126 11.07 -7.93 1.50
C ILE A 126 11.88 -7.83 2.80
N CYS A 127 11.32 -8.21 3.95
CA CYS A 127 12.06 -8.28 5.21
C CYS A 127 12.72 -9.66 5.41
N ARG A 128 13.64 -9.75 6.37
CA ARG A 128 14.34 -11.02 6.69
C ARG A 128 13.36 -12.11 7.13
N GLN A 129 12.36 -11.77 7.94
CA GLN A 129 11.38 -12.74 8.46
C GLN A 129 10.54 -13.38 7.35
N CYS A 130 10.08 -12.60 6.36
CA CYS A 130 9.34 -13.16 5.24
C CYS A 130 10.24 -14.11 4.42
N MET A 131 11.50 -13.74 4.21
CA MET A 131 12.46 -14.62 3.52
C MET A 131 12.73 -15.91 4.29
N SER A 132 12.92 -15.85 5.61
CA SER A 132 13.11 -17.06 6.44
C SER A 132 11.89 -17.97 6.46
N ASN A 133 10.70 -17.40 6.27
CA ASN A 133 9.45 -18.15 6.10
C ASN A 133 9.26 -18.69 4.67
N GLY A 134 10.30 -18.63 3.81
CA GLY A 134 10.28 -19.16 2.45
C GLY A 134 9.68 -18.23 1.40
N ILE A 135 9.24 -17.02 1.77
CA ILE A 135 8.64 -16.08 0.83
C ILE A 135 9.73 -15.43 -0.02
N GLN A 136 9.57 -15.49 -1.34
CA GLN A 136 10.51 -14.90 -2.29
C GLN A 136 10.13 -13.45 -2.64
N PRO A 137 11.12 -12.57 -2.93
CA PRO A 137 10.84 -11.22 -3.41
C PRO A 137 10.01 -11.23 -4.70
N LYS A 138 8.97 -10.40 -4.77
CA LYS A 138 8.15 -10.26 -5.97
C LYS A 138 8.88 -9.37 -6.99
N VAL A 139 9.06 -9.88 -8.20
CA VAL A 139 9.76 -9.18 -9.29
C VAL A 139 8.84 -8.85 -10.46
N ARG A 140 9.19 -7.82 -11.24
CA ARG A 140 8.52 -7.47 -12.50
C ARG A 140 9.55 -6.97 -13.51
N ILE A 141 9.20 -7.12 -14.79
CA ILE A 141 9.96 -6.60 -15.94
C ILE A 141 11.38 -7.19 -15.96
N ALA A 142 11.51 -8.37 -16.55
CA ALA A 142 12.80 -8.97 -16.81
C ALA A 142 13.61 -8.07 -17.75
N LEU A 143 14.86 -7.82 -17.39
CA LEU A 143 15.82 -7.13 -18.24
C LEU A 143 16.22 -8.09 -19.36
N LYS A 144 15.96 -7.70 -20.62
CA LYS A 144 16.45 -8.49 -21.76
C LYS A 144 17.98 -8.45 -21.70
N LEU A 145 18.60 -9.62 -21.60
CA LEU A 145 20.04 -9.73 -21.82
C LEU A 145 20.28 -9.35 -23.29
N ASN A 146 20.97 -8.23 -23.52
CA ASN A 146 21.56 -7.98 -24.82
C ASN A 146 22.55 -9.11 -25.07
N LYS A 147 22.18 -10.06 -25.93
CA LYS A 147 23.13 -11.02 -26.49
C LYS A 147 24.16 -10.17 -27.26
N LYS A 148 25.38 -10.11 -26.72
CA LYS A 148 26.55 -9.67 -27.48
C LYS A 148 26.77 -10.64 -28.64
#